data_AF-A0A4Q2LLR9-F1
#
_entry.id   AF-A0A4Q2LLR9-F1
#
_cell.length_a   1.000
_cell.length_b   1.000
_cell.length_c   1.000
_cell.angle_alpha   90.00
_cell.angle_beta   90.00
_cell.angle_gamma   90.00
#
_symmetry.space_group_name_H-M   'P 1'
#
loop_
_entity.id
_entity.type
_entity.pdbx_description
1 polymer ?
#
loop_
_entity_poly.entity_id
_entity_poly.type
_entity_poly.pdbx_seq_one_letter_code
_entity_poly.pdbx_strand_id
1 'polypeptide(L)'
;MKKITLVLILLCSAIGLTACTDADIASNNLSKAADNFEINRRIVFYNGITDSYMLTIEGRCSLGNSDDRSVQVTVTCKTGEDKYKKHFLGLSDNVTYFAEQLEPVSVSAYHYRVTFKPQAILPDIDVKIK
;
A
#
# COMPACT_ATOMS: atom_id res chain seq x y z
N MET A 1 10.00 -4.49 -49.64
CA MET A 1 10.87 -4.25 -48.46
C MET A 1 10.11 -3.66 -47.27
N LYS A 2 9.43 -2.51 -47.38
CA LYS A 2 8.66 -1.88 -46.25
C LYS A 2 7.67 -2.81 -45.53
N LYS A 3 6.98 -3.72 -46.24
CA LYS A 3 6.04 -4.68 -45.65
C LYS A 3 6.73 -5.78 -44.82
N ILE A 4 7.96 -6.17 -45.18
CA ILE A 4 8.74 -7.18 -44.45
C ILE A 4 9.31 -6.57 -43.16
N THR A 5 9.75 -5.31 -43.21
CA THR A 5 10.24 -4.58 -42.05
C THR A 5 9.14 -4.39 -40.99
N LEU A 6 7.89 -4.14 -41.41
CA LEU A 6 6.75 -3.99 -40.50
C LEU A 6 6.39 -5.30 -39.79
N VAL A 7 6.44 -6.43 -40.52
CA VAL A 7 6.17 -7.76 -39.96
C VAL A 7 7.25 -8.17 -38.96
N LEU A 8 8.51 -7.83 -39.22
CA LEU A 8 9.62 -8.14 -38.30
C LEU A 8 9.53 -7.36 -36.97
N ILE A 9 9.09 -6.10 -37.03
CA ILE A 9 8.85 -5.27 -35.83
C ILE A 9 7.65 -5.79 -35.02
N LEU A 10 6.60 -6.26 -35.70
CA LEU A 10 5.42 -6.84 -35.05
C LEU A 10 5.73 -8.20 -34.40
N LEU A 11 6.62 -8.99 -35.01
CA LEU A 11 7.05 -10.28 -34.47
C LEU A 11 8.02 -10.12 -33.28
N CYS A 12 8.93 -9.13 -33.34
CA CYS A 12 9.79 -8.80 -32.19
C CYS A 12 9.02 -8.24 -30.99
N SER A 13 7.91 -7.51 -31.21
CA SER A 13 7.07 -7.01 -30.12
C SER A 13 6.22 -8.11 -29.46
N ALA A 14 5.85 -9.17 -30.20
CA ALA A 14 5.13 -10.32 -29.65
C ALA A 14 5.99 -11.19 -28.70
N ILE A 15 7.31 -11.25 -28.91
CA ILE A 15 8.23 -12.04 -28.08
C ILE A 15 8.60 -11.31 -26.77
N GLY A 16 8.42 -9.98 -26.72
CA GLY A 16 8.68 -9.18 -25.51
C GLY A 16 7.63 -9.33 -24.39
N LEU A 17 6.51 -10.01 -24.66
CA LEU A 17 5.36 -10.10 -23.75
C LEU A 17 5.36 -11.35 -22.84
N THR A 18 6.35 -12.24 -22.95
CA THR A 18 6.40 -13.51 -22.19
C THR A 18 7.38 -13.51 -21.00
N ALA A 19 7.82 -12.34 -20.54
CA ALA A 19 8.92 -12.23 -19.56
C ALA A 19 8.53 -12.49 -18.07
N CYS A 20 7.32 -12.97 -17.76
CA CYS A 20 6.99 -13.40 -16.39
C CYS A 20 7.23 -14.89 -16.24
N THR A 21 8.06 -15.25 -15.26
CA THR A 21 8.24 -16.64 -14.85
C THR A 21 7.04 -17.14 -14.07
N ASP A 22 6.88 -18.46 -13.92
CA ASP A 22 5.83 -19.04 -13.07
C ASP A 22 5.92 -18.52 -11.62
N ALA A 23 7.13 -18.24 -11.13
CA ALA A 23 7.37 -17.64 -9.82
C ALA A 23 6.82 -16.21 -9.74
N ASP A 24 6.96 -15.41 -10.80
CA ASP A 24 6.41 -14.06 -10.85
C ASP A 24 4.88 -14.09 -10.86
N ILE A 25 4.27 -15.02 -11.60
CA ILE A 25 2.82 -15.20 -11.63
C ILE A 25 2.31 -15.61 -10.24
N ALA A 26 2.96 -16.59 -9.59
CA ALA A 26 2.61 -17.01 -8.24
C ALA A 26 2.73 -15.85 -7.23
N SER A 27 3.83 -15.10 -7.27
CA SER A 27 4.07 -13.95 -6.41
C SER A 27 2.99 -12.87 -6.55
N ASN A 28 2.61 -12.54 -7.79
CA ASN A 28 1.54 -11.58 -8.07
C ASN A 28 0.18 -12.06 -7.57
N ASN A 29 -0.14 -13.34 -7.74
CA ASN A 29 -1.40 -13.92 -7.26
C ASN A 29 -1.48 -13.92 -5.74
N LEU A 30 -0.40 -14.31 -5.05
CA LEU A 30 -0.32 -14.27 -3.59
C LEU A 30 -0.44 -12.84 -3.05
N SER A 31 0.18 -11.87 -3.73
CA SER A 31 0.07 -10.46 -3.36
C SER A 31 -1.38 -9.97 -3.46
N LYS A 32 -2.06 -10.28 -4.58
CA LYS A 32 -3.48 -9.95 -4.76
C LYS A 32 -4.40 -10.61 -3.73
N ALA A 33 -4.20 -11.90 -3.46
CA ALA A 33 -4.98 -12.63 -2.46
C ALA A 33 -4.76 -12.07 -1.04
N ALA A 34 -3.53 -11.65 -0.73
CA ALA A 34 -3.23 -10.97 0.53
C ALA A 34 -3.90 -9.59 0.64
N ASP A 35 -3.94 -8.82 -0.46
CA ASP A 35 -4.64 -7.52 -0.51
C ASP A 35 -6.16 -7.67 -0.40
N ASN A 36 -6.71 -8.81 -0.83
CA ASN A 36 -8.11 -9.20 -0.62
C ASN A 36 -8.37 -9.80 0.78
N PHE A 37 -7.37 -9.83 1.67
CA PHE A 37 -7.48 -10.39 3.02
C PHE A 37 -7.83 -11.89 3.05
N GLU A 38 -7.42 -12.64 2.04
CA GLU A 38 -7.66 -14.09 1.93
C GLU A 38 -6.55 -14.92 2.59
N ILE A 39 -5.34 -14.36 2.67
CA ILE A 39 -4.15 -15.03 3.19
C ILE A 39 -3.85 -14.55 4.62
N ASN A 40 -3.64 -15.51 5.52
CA ASN A 40 -3.15 -15.23 6.85
C ASN A 40 -1.62 -15.07 6.82
N ARG A 41 -1.10 -13.96 7.35
CA ARG A 41 0.32 -13.61 7.31
C ARG A 41 0.82 -13.20 8.69
N ARG A 42 2.07 -13.53 8.96
CA ARG A 42 2.85 -12.99 10.07
C ARG A 42 3.84 -11.97 9.50
N ILE A 43 3.75 -10.74 9.98
CA ILE A 43 4.62 -9.63 9.58
C ILE A 43 5.43 -9.27 10.81
N VAL A 44 6.74 -9.41 10.71
CA VAL A 44 7.66 -9.14 11.81
C VAL A 44 8.53 -7.96 11.42
N PHE A 45 8.50 -6.92 12.24
CA PHE A 45 9.40 -5.79 12.13
C PHE A 45 10.60 -6.03 13.04
N TYR A 46 11.78 -6.00 12.42
CA TYR A 46 13.06 -6.32 13.04
C TYR A 46 13.99 -5.13 12.94
N ASN A 47 14.65 -4.78 14.03
CA ASN A 47 15.68 -3.76 14.03
C ASN A 47 17.03 -4.40 13.64
N GLY A 48 17.53 -4.06 12.45
CA GLY A 48 18.81 -4.56 11.95
C GLY A 48 20.05 -3.98 12.63
N ILE A 49 19.92 -2.96 13.49
CA ILE A 49 21.02 -2.36 14.26
C ILE A 49 21.17 -3.05 15.63
N THR A 50 20.07 -3.31 16.32
CA THR A 50 20.05 -3.86 17.69
C THR A 50 19.71 -5.36 17.75
N ASP A 51 19.48 -5.99 16.61
CA ASP A 51 19.07 -7.38 16.46
C ASP A 51 17.83 -7.77 17.29
N SER A 52 16.89 -6.83 17.45
CA SER A 52 15.70 -7.01 18.29
C SER A 52 14.41 -6.99 17.49
N TYR A 53 13.47 -7.87 17.85
CA TYR A 53 12.09 -7.81 17.34
C TYR A 53 11.35 -6.60 17.91
N MET A 54 10.86 -5.74 17.04
CA MET A 54 10.14 -4.53 17.45
C MET A 54 8.65 -4.77 17.56
N LEU A 55 8.10 -5.49 16.58
CA LEU A 55 6.66 -5.71 16.48
C LEU A 55 6.38 -6.96 15.64
N THR A 56 5.35 -7.70 16.03
CA THR A 56 4.80 -8.78 15.22
C THR A 56 3.31 -8.54 15.04
N ILE A 57 2.86 -8.58 13.79
CA ILE A 57 1.45 -8.47 13.41
C ILE A 57 1.06 -9.77 12.74
N GLU A 58 0.00 -10.41 13.23
CA GLU A 58 -0.52 -11.67 12.69
C GLU A 58 -1.97 -11.51 12.29
N GLY A 59 -2.31 -11.97 11.10
CA GLY A 59 -3.68 -11.92 10.61
C GLY A 59 -3.78 -11.85 9.10
N ARG A 60 -5.01 -11.66 8.65
CA ARG A 60 -5.30 -11.34 7.25
C ARG A 60 -4.99 -9.87 7.04
N CYS A 61 -3.78 -9.58 6.58
CA CYS A 61 -3.28 -8.22 6.43
C CYS A 61 -2.79 -7.96 5.00
N SER A 62 -2.98 -6.73 4.52
CA SER A 62 -2.41 -6.12 3.31
C SER A 62 -1.22 -5.23 3.70
N LEU A 63 -0.27 -5.03 2.79
CA LEU A 63 0.98 -4.30 2.99
C LEU A 63 1.14 -3.26 1.88
N GLY A 64 1.45 -2.00 2.22
CA GLY A 64 1.86 -1.02 1.21
C GLY A 64 0.71 -0.34 0.47
N ASN A 65 -0.35 0.09 1.18
CA ASN A 65 -1.53 0.75 0.60
C ASN A 65 -1.24 2.24 0.27
N SER A 66 -0.38 2.48 -0.73
CA SER A 66 0.12 3.78 -1.21
C SER A 66 1.24 4.41 -0.37
N ASP A 67 2.21 3.61 0.05
CA ASP A 67 3.37 4.10 0.79
C ASP A 67 4.55 4.42 -0.12
N ASP A 68 5.28 5.48 0.20
CA ASP A 68 6.68 5.57 -0.22
C ASP A 68 7.49 4.57 0.62
N ARG A 69 7.78 3.42 0.02
CA ARG A 69 8.48 2.30 0.68
C ARG A 69 9.90 2.64 1.12
N SER A 70 10.45 3.78 0.70
CA SER A 70 11.74 4.28 1.20
C SER A 70 11.63 4.93 2.58
N VAL A 71 10.43 5.36 2.98
CA VAL A 71 10.21 6.15 4.21
C VAL A 71 9.16 5.51 5.13
N GLN A 72 8.30 4.64 4.62
CA GLN A 72 7.20 4.09 5.40
C GLN A 72 6.72 2.73 4.88
N VAL A 73 6.23 1.92 5.82
CA VAL A 73 5.43 0.73 5.55
C VAL A 73 4.13 0.80 6.35
N THR A 74 3.01 0.62 5.68
CA THR A 74 1.71 0.46 6.31
C THR A 74 1.20 -0.96 6.20
N VAL A 75 0.53 -1.39 7.26
CA VAL A 75 -0.11 -2.70 7.35
C VAL A 75 -1.57 -2.49 7.70
N THR A 76 -2.47 -2.97 6.85
CA THR A 76 -3.92 -2.95 7.11
C THR A 76 -4.36 -4.37 7.38
N CYS A 77 -4.97 -4.64 8.53
CA CYS A 77 -5.42 -5.97 8.93
C CYS A 77 -6.94 -6.02 9.09
N LYS A 78 -7.56 -7.05 8.51
CA LYS A 78 -8.98 -7.36 8.70
C LYS A 78 -9.15 -8.15 9.99
N THR A 79 -9.91 -7.59 10.94
CA THR A 79 -10.14 -8.12 12.30
C THR A 79 -11.58 -8.61 12.51
N GLY A 80 -12.45 -8.46 11.52
CA GLY A 80 -13.83 -8.93 11.48
C GLY A 80 -14.44 -8.72 10.09
N GLU A 81 -15.71 -9.04 9.89
CA GLU A 81 -16.37 -9.00 8.57
C GLU A 81 -16.20 -7.66 7.83
N ASP A 82 -16.34 -6.55 8.56
CA ASP A 82 -16.10 -5.20 8.05
C ASP A 82 -15.20 -4.36 8.97
N LYS A 83 -14.40 -5.02 9.82
CA LYS A 83 -13.57 -4.35 10.83
C LYS A 83 -12.11 -4.39 10.44
N TYR A 84 -11.45 -3.23 10.46
CA TYR A 84 -10.05 -3.11 10.05
C TYR A 84 -9.24 -2.34 11.08
N LYS A 85 -7.98 -2.75 11.24
CA LYS A 85 -6.93 -1.99 11.95
C LYS A 85 -5.86 -1.60 10.96
N LYS A 86 -5.36 -0.37 11.05
CA LYS A 86 -4.20 0.08 10.28
C LYS A 86 -3.03 0.37 11.22
N HIS A 87 -1.86 -0.01 10.76
CA HIS A 87 -0.59 0.20 11.42
C HIS A 87 0.35 0.94 10.46
N PHE A 88 1.09 1.90 10.99
CA PHE A 88 2.09 2.66 10.26
C PHE A 88 3.44 2.42 10.92
N LEU A 89 4.44 2.07 10.12
CA LEU A 89 5.83 2.04 10.53
C LEU A 89 6.63 3.01 9.67
N GLY A 90 7.17 4.06 10.29
CA GLY A 90 8.13 4.95 9.63
C GLY A 90 9.52 4.32 9.58
N LEU A 91 10.10 4.24 8.39
CA LEU A 91 11.48 3.81 8.16
C LEU A 91 12.40 5.03 8.23
N SER A 92 13.31 5.07 9.20
CA SER A 92 14.37 6.07 9.31
C SER A 92 15.58 5.42 9.98
N ASP A 93 16.78 5.87 9.61
CA ASP A 93 18.05 5.34 10.09
C ASP A 93 18.24 5.49 11.61
N ASN A 94 17.54 6.44 12.25
CA ASN A 94 17.69 6.75 13.67
C ASN A 94 16.36 6.77 14.46
N VAL A 95 15.22 7.02 13.81
CA VAL A 95 13.92 7.18 14.50
C VAL A 95 12.81 6.45 13.75
N THR A 96 12.56 5.21 14.15
CA THR A 96 11.35 4.49 13.74
C THR A 96 10.18 4.95 14.60
N TYR A 97 9.07 5.37 14.00
CA TYR A 97 7.82 5.55 14.73
C TYR A 97 6.83 4.45 14.34
N PHE A 98 6.03 4.04 15.32
CA PHE A 98 4.96 3.08 15.12
C PHE A 98 3.64 3.72 15.55
N ALA A 99 2.66 3.76 14.64
CA ALA A 99 1.31 4.19 14.96
C ALA A 99 0.35 3.01 14.73
N GLU A 100 -0.28 2.54 15.80
CA GLU A 100 -1.34 1.54 15.76
C GLU A 100 -2.71 2.19 15.95
N GLN A 101 -3.68 1.71 15.18
CA GLN A 101 -5.08 1.91 15.48
C GLN A 101 -5.55 0.98 16.62
N LEU A 102 -5.87 1.57 17.78
CA LEU A 102 -6.24 0.84 18.99
C LEU A 102 -7.54 0.04 18.83
N GLU A 103 -8.62 0.71 18.42
CA GLU A 103 -9.93 0.10 18.22
C GLU A 103 -10.24 -0.09 16.73
N PRO A 104 -10.73 -1.27 16.30
CA PRO A 104 -11.10 -1.47 14.92
C PRO A 104 -12.36 -0.66 14.58
N VAL A 105 -12.34 -0.01 13.42
CA VAL A 105 -13.50 0.75 12.92
C VAL A 105 -14.10 0.02 11.73
N SER A 106 -15.42 0.12 11.57
CA SER A 106 -16.09 -0.34 10.36
C SER A 106 -15.80 0.62 9.21
N VAL A 107 -15.07 0.16 8.20
CA VAL A 107 -14.78 0.95 6.99
C VAL A 107 -15.21 0.16 5.76
N SER A 108 -15.85 0.83 4.81
CA SER A 108 -16.18 0.24 3.51
C SER A 108 -14.93 0.23 2.63
N ALA A 109 -14.61 -0.91 2.03
CA ALA A 109 -13.51 -1.03 1.07
C ALA A 109 -13.75 -0.22 -0.23
N TYR A 110 -14.99 0.19 -0.50
CA TYR A 110 -15.40 0.83 -1.76
C TYR A 110 -15.79 2.30 -1.59
N HIS A 111 -15.94 2.80 -0.37
CA HIS A 111 -16.38 4.17 -0.12
C HIS A 111 -15.18 5.07 0.17
N TYR A 112 -14.80 5.87 -0.82
CA TYR A 112 -13.78 6.89 -0.68
C TYR A 112 -14.34 8.10 0.10
N ARG A 113 -13.75 8.43 1.25
CA ARG A 113 -14.14 9.59 2.07
C ARG A 113 -13.03 10.63 2.10
N VAL A 114 -13.23 11.74 1.40
CA VAL A 114 -12.39 12.94 1.54
C VAL A 114 -13.02 13.88 2.56
N THR A 115 -12.29 14.23 3.60
CA THR A 115 -12.74 15.22 4.59
C THR A 115 -11.98 16.52 4.34
N PHE A 116 -12.65 17.52 3.78
CA PHE A 116 -12.13 18.89 3.71
C PHE A 116 -12.45 19.60 5.03
N LYS A 117 -11.45 20.24 5.67
CA LYS A 117 -11.67 21.13 6.81
C LYS A 117 -12.01 22.54 6.28
N PRO A 118 -13.26 23.02 6.34
CA PRO A 118 -13.67 24.25 5.65
C PRO A 118 -13.03 25.53 6.20
N GLN A 119 -12.57 25.55 7.45
CA GLN A 119 -11.95 26.74 8.05
C GLN A 119 -10.58 27.12 7.46
N ALA A 120 -9.92 26.25 6.68
CA ALA A 120 -8.63 26.57 6.05
C ALA A 120 -8.77 27.17 4.63
N ILE A 121 -10.00 27.26 4.09
CA ILE A 121 -10.27 27.67 2.70
C ILE A 121 -10.95 29.05 2.64
N LEU A 122 -11.38 29.61 3.77
CA LEU A 122 -11.92 30.96 3.81
C LEU A 122 -10.76 31.96 3.99
N PRO A 123 -10.33 32.69 2.95
CA PRO A 123 -9.49 33.86 3.16
C PRO A 123 -10.26 34.89 3.98
N ASP A 124 -9.59 35.56 4.92
CA ASP A 124 -10.15 36.71 5.63
C ASP A 124 -10.56 37.77 4.60
N ILE A 125 -11.86 37.96 4.41
CA ILE A 125 -12.40 39.02 3.56
C ILE A 125 -12.50 40.28 4.41
N ASP A 126 -11.48 41.12 4.31
CA ASP A 126 -11.48 42.45 4.92
C ASP A 126 -12.31 43.41 4.06
N VAL A 127 -13.62 43.52 4.35
CA VAL A 127 -14.48 44.49 3.68
C VAL A 127 -14.26 45.86 4.32
N LYS A 128 -13.40 46.68 3.70
CA LYS A 128 -13.35 48.11 4.02
C LYS A 128 -14.57 48.80 3.43
N ILE A 129 -15.54 49.11 4.29
CA ILE A 129 -16.61 50.05 3.96
C ILE A 129 -16.03 51.47 4.10
N LYS A 130 -16.35 52.28 3.09
CA LYS A 130 -15.78 53.61 2.79
C LYS A 130 -15.92 54.61 3.93
#